data_AF-A0A3L7XS55-F1
#
_entry.id   AF-A0A3L7XS55-F1
#
_cell.length_a   1.000
_cell.length_b   1.000
_cell.length_c   1.000
_cell.angle_alpha   90.00
_cell.angle_beta   90.00
_cell.angle_gamma   90.00
#
_symmetry.space_group_name_H-M   'P 1'
#
loop_
_entity.id
_entity.type
_entity.pdbx_description
1 polymer ?
#
loop_
_entity_poly.entity_id
_entity_poly.type
_entity_poly.pdbx_seq_one_letter_code
_entity_poly.pdbx_strand_id
1 'polypeptide(L)'
;QVIIWSIPIGFVNSVTQYVLIAVNQQRYLTRAFILGVVFNIVGNLLVIPRYDYIGAAIVTILSEFSLLFPFYWSVRRHVGRVNWGDLLWRPVLALGGMGATIYGLAVIGLSVWLGVGLGWIVYGLIFWLLGGLRGEDMAVVLRALPIGRK
;
A
#
# COMPACT_ATOMS: atom_id res chain seq x y z
N GLN A 1 3.45 -12.00 11.98
CA GLN A 1 2.48 -11.94 10.86
C GLN A 1 1.72 -10.62 10.73
N VAL A 2 1.68 -9.75 11.75
CA VAL A 2 1.03 -8.41 11.66
C VAL A 2 1.78 -7.43 10.74
N ILE A 3 3.10 -7.56 10.63
CA ILE A 3 3.96 -6.64 9.87
C ILE A 3 3.65 -6.61 8.36
N ILE A 4 3.12 -7.69 7.78
CA ILE A 4 2.82 -7.71 6.33
C ILE A 4 1.73 -6.69 5.98
N TRP A 5 0.80 -6.43 6.90
CA TRP A 5 -0.25 -5.43 6.72
C TRP A 5 0.25 -3.98 6.78
N SER A 6 1.44 -3.75 7.34
CA SER A 6 2.04 -2.40 7.34
C SER A 6 2.64 -2.03 5.98
N ILE A 7 2.96 -2.99 5.12
CA ILE A 7 3.52 -2.75 3.78
C ILE A 7 2.61 -1.89 2.89
N PRO A 8 1.33 -2.26 2.65
CA PRO A 8 0.46 -1.44 1.80
C PRO A 8 0.19 -0.06 2.39
N ILE A 9 0.00 0.03 3.71
CA ILE A 9 -0.21 1.30 4.42
C ILE A 9 1.05 2.18 4.31
N GLY A 10 2.22 1.58 4.51
CA GLY A 10 3.52 2.23 4.38
C GLY A 10 3.73 2.80 2.98
N PHE A 11 3.41 2.03 1.92
CA PHE A 11 3.50 2.50 0.54
C PHE A 11 2.60 3.72 0.27
N VAL A 12 1.33 3.65 0.70
CA VAL A 12 0.38 4.78 0.55
C VAL A 12 0.89 6.02 1.28
N ASN A 13 1.43 5.84 2.49
CA ASN A 13 2.02 6.92 3.26
C ASN A 13 3.26 7.51 2.57
N SER A 14 4.18 6.69 2.09
CA SER A 14 5.37 7.17 1.37
C SER A 14 5.00 7.97 0.13
N VAL A 15 4.10 7.46 -0.72
CA VAL A 15 3.64 8.19 -1.91
C VAL A 15 2.98 9.51 -1.53
N THR A 16 2.12 9.50 -0.53
CA THR A 16 1.43 10.72 -0.06
C THR A 16 2.43 11.75 0.49
N GLN A 17 3.44 11.33 1.24
CA GLN A 17 4.51 12.21 1.73
C GLN A 17 5.25 12.87 0.57
N TYR A 18 5.69 12.08 -0.42
CA TYR A 18 6.40 12.62 -1.59
C TYR A 18 5.54 13.60 -2.39
N VAL A 19 4.26 13.31 -2.59
CA VAL A 19 3.36 14.22 -3.32
C VAL A 19 3.14 15.52 -2.53
N LEU A 20 2.94 15.46 -1.21
CA LEU A 20 2.79 16.67 -0.39
C LEU A 20 4.07 17.50 -0.33
N ILE A 21 5.24 16.85 -0.34
CA ILE A 21 6.54 17.53 -0.47
C ILE A 21 6.61 18.25 -1.84
N ALA A 22 6.21 17.59 -2.92
CA ALA A 22 6.22 18.15 -4.27
C ALA A 22 5.27 19.35 -4.45
N VAL A 23 4.13 19.35 -3.74
CA VAL A 23 3.15 20.47 -3.73
C VAL A 23 3.51 21.53 -2.67
N ASN A 24 4.72 21.49 -2.10
CA ASN A 24 5.23 22.43 -1.10
C ASN A 24 4.37 22.51 0.20
N GLN A 25 3.67 21.41 0.54
CA GLN A 25 2.83 21.25 1.73
C GLN A 25 3.57 20.60 2.91
N GLN A 26 4.91 20.73 2.95
CA GLN A 26 5.75 20.13 4.00
C GLN A 26 5.31 20.53 5.41
N ARG A 27 4.90 21.79 5.61
CA ARG A 27 4.48 22.30 6.93
C ARG A 27 3.19 21.65 7.46
N TYR A 28 2.28 21.29 6.56
CA TYR A 28 1.09 20.51 6.91
C TYR A 28 1.48 19.09 7.30
N LEU A 29 2.38 18.46 6.52
CA LEU A 29 2.87 17.11 6.78
C LEU A 29 3.59 17.00 8.13
N THR A 30 4.47 17.95 8.45
CA THR A 30 5.17 17.99 9.74
C THR A 30 4.19 18.13 10.91
N ARG A 31 3.15 18.96 10.79
CA ARG A 31 2.11 19.10 11.83
C ARG A 31 1.32 17.81 12.04
N ALA A 32 0.97 17.11 10.96
CA ALA A 32 0.29 15.81 11.03
C ALA A 32 1.18 14.75 11.69
N PHE A 33 2.47 14.72 11.36
CA PHE A 33 3.44 13.84 12.01
C PHE A 33 3.60 14.14 13.50
N ILE A 34 3.72 15.42 13.87
CA ILE A 34 3.80 15.84 15.28
C ILE A 34 2.55 15.37 16.05
N LEU A 35 1.36 15.57 15.49
CA LEU A 35 0.11 15.07 16.10
C LEU A 35 0.12 13.55 16.27
N GLY A 36 0.55 12.80 15.24
CA GLY A 36 0.64 11.34 15.30
C GLY A 36 1.62 10.85 16.37
N VAL A 37 2.81 11.46 16.45
CA VAL A 37 3.83 11.14 17.46
C VAL A 37 3.34 11.49 18.86
N VAL A 38 2.76 12.67 19.06
CA VAL A 38 2.20 13.07 20.37
C VAL A 38 1.10 12.12 20.79
N PHE A 39 0.18 11.77 19.90
CA PHE A 39 -0.89 10.82 20.20
C PHE A 39 -0.33 9.43 20.55
N ASN A 40 0.70 8.97 19.84
CA ASN A 40 1.34 7.69 20.12
C ASN A 40 2.05 7.67 21.49
N ILE A 41 2.82 8.71 21.79
CA ILE A 41 3.55 8.85 23.06
C ILE A 41 2.55 8.94 24.22
N VAL A 42 1.57 9.84 24.14
CA VAL A 42 0.57 10.06 25.19
C VAL A 42 -0.30 8.82 25.38
N GLY A 43 -0.75 8.20 24.28
CA GLY A 43 -1.50 6.95 24.34
C GLY A 43 -0.71 5.85 25.02
N ASN A 44 0.57 5.67 24.64
CA ASN A 44 1.41 4.62 25.24
C ASN A 44 1.62 4.89 26.73
N LEU A 45 1.92 6.13 27.13
CA LEU A 45 2.09 6.53 28.53
C LEU A 45 0.82 6.34 29.38
N LEU A 46 -0.37 6.53 28.82
CA LEU A 46 -1.63 6.39 29.56
C LEU A 46 -2.15 4.94 29.61
N VAL A 47 -1.90 4.16 28.54
CA VAL A 47 -2.53 2.85 28.36
C VAL A 47 -1.60 1.71 28.78
N ILE A 48 -0.27 1.83 28.62
CA ILE A 48 0.70 0.82 29.09
C ILE A 48 0.56 0.52 30.59
N PRO A 49 0.45 1.51 31.50
CA PRO A 49 0.37 1.22 32.94
C PRO A 49 -0.90 0.48 33.36
N ARG A 50 -1.95 0.49 32.53
CA ARG A 50 -3.26 -0.12 32.85
C ARG A 50 -3.57 -1.40 32.09
N TYR A 51 -3.02 -1.57 30.89
CA TYR A 51 -3.39 -2.66 29.97
C TYR A 51 -2.19 -3.42 29.39
N ASP A 52 -0.99 -3.21 29.95
CA ASP A 52 0.26 -3.86 29.54
C ASP A 52 0.42 -3.85 28.00
N TYR A 53 0.85 -4.97 27.43
CA TYR A 53 1.16 -5.12 26.00
C TYR A 53 -0.06 -4.92 25.08
N ILE A 54 -1.26 -5.27 25.53
CA ILE A 54 -2.50 -5.10 24.76
C ILE A 54 -2.81 -3.61 24.59
N GLY A 55 -2.51 -2.82 25.62
CA GLY A 55 -2.62 -1.37 25.60
C GLY A 55 -1.77 -0.71 24.52
N ALA A 56 -0.50 -1.11 24.42
CA ALA A 56 0.42 -0.60 23.39
C ALA A 56 -0.04 -0.93 21.97
N ALA A 57 -0.61 -2.14 21.76
CA ALA A 57 -1.15 -2.53 20.47
C ALA A 57 -2.37 -1.67 20.06
N ILE A 58 -3.29 -1.41 20.98
CA ILE A 58 -4.48 -0.57 20.73
C ILE A 58 -4.08 0.87 20.43
N VAL A 59 -3.14 1.43 21.19
CA VAL A 59 -2.64 2.80 20.97
C VAL A 59 -1.98 2.90 19.60
N THR A 60 -1.19 1.90 19.21
CA THR A 60 -0.52 1.89 17.90
C THR A 60 -1.53 1.86 16.76
N ILE A 61 -2.58 1.05 16.87
CA ILE A 61 -3.68 1.02 15.90
C ILE A 61 -4.39 2.38 15.85
N LEU A 62 -4.72 2.98 17.00
CA LEU A 62 -5.35 4.30 17.06
C LEU A 62 -4.43 5.41 16.50
N SER A 63 -3.12 5.32 16.70
CA SER A 63 -2.14 6.21 16.08
C SER A 63 -2.08 6.06 14.56
N GLU A 64 -2.14 4.83 14.06
CA GLU A 64 -2.23 4.57 12.62
C GLU A 64 -3.51 5.18 12.04
N PHE A 65 -4.66 5.04 12.70
CA PHE A 65 -5.92 5.69 12.30
C PHE A 65 -5.85 7.23 12.38
N SER A 66 -5.19 7.77 13.39
CA SER A 66 -4.95 9.21 13.55
C SER A 66 -4.06 9.79 12.45
N LEU A 67 -3.20 8.97 11.84
CA LEU A 67 -2.42 9.32 10.65
C LEU A 67 -3.22 9.09 9.35
N LEU A 68 -4.04 8.03 9.29
CA LEU A 68 -4.81 7.67 8.11
C LEU A 68 -5.85 8.75 7.75
N PHE A 69 -6.46 9.39 8.75
CA PHE A 69 -7.42 10.50 8.55
C PHE A 69 -6.80 11.73 7.87
N PRO A 70 -5.72 12.35 8.39
CA PRO A 70 -5.07 13.48 7.75
C PRO A 70 -4.40 13.09 6.44
N PHE A 71 -3.90 11.87 6.28
CA PHE A 71 -3.38 11.40 4.99
C PHE A 71 -4.49 11.30 3.94
N TYR A 72 -5.61 10.62 4.25
CA TYR A 72 -6.75 10.51 3.35
C TYR A 72 -7.37 11.88 3.03
N TRP A 73 -7.47 12.75 4.02
CA TRP A 73 -8.00 14.10 3.85
C TRP A 73 -7.06 14.99 3.03
N SER A 74 -5.74 14.91 3.26
CA SER A 74 -4.75 15.70 2.52
C SER A 74 -4.61 15.25 1.07
N VAL A 75 -4.64 13.94 0.79
CA VAL A 75 -4.68 13.40 -0.58
C VAL A 75 -5.93 13.91 -1.32
N ARG A 76 -7.10 13.80 -0.69
CA ARG A 76 -8.36 14.24 -1.29
C ARG A 76 -8.41 15.75 -1.54
N ARG A 77 -7.73 16.54 -0.71
CA ARG A 77 -7.75 18.01 -0.76
C ARG A 77 -6.71 18.61 -1.70
N HIS A 78 -5.52 18.01 -1.81
CA HIS A 78 -4.39 18.61 -2.54
C HIS A 78 -4.04 17.90 -3.85
N VAL A 79 -4.42 16.62 -4.02
CA VAL A 79 -4.02 15.80 -5.19
C VAL A 79 -5.21 15.45 -6.06
N GLY A 80 -6.38 15.24 -5.45
CA GLY A 80 -7.62 14.85 -6.14
C GLY A 80 -8.22 13.58 -5.57
N ARG A 81 -9.36 13.14 -6.12
CA ARG A 81 -10.00 11.89 -5.69
C ARG A 81 -9.27 10.71 -6.33
N VAL A 82 -8.53 9.94 -5.53
CA VAL A 82 -7.99 8.65 -5.99
C VAL A 82 -9.15 7.68 -6.16
N ASN A 83 -9.37 7.22 -7.38
CA ASN A 83 -10.34 6.16 -7.68
C ASN A 83 -9.74 4.81 -7.25
N TRP A 84 -9.72 4.56 -5.95
CA TRP A 84 -9.19 3.34 -5.34
C TRP A 84 -9.78 2.07 -5.96
N GLY A 85 -11.06 2.11 -6.35
CA GLY A 85 -11.71 1.01 -7.07
C GLY A 85 -11.00 0.69 -8.38
N ASP A 86 -10.81 1.69 -9.25
CA ASP A 86 -10.12 1.55 -10.55
C ASP A 86 -8.64 1.17 -10.40
N LEU A 87 -8.00 1.61 -9.32
CA LEU A 87 -6.60 1.31 -9.06
C LEU A 87 -6.39 -0.12 -8.53
N LEU A 88 -7.27 -0.59 -7.66
CA LEU A 88 -7.07 -1.84 -6.92
C LEU A 88 -7.68 -3.06 -7.58
N TRP A 89 -8.71 -2.92 -8.43
CA TRP A 89 -9.38 -4.10 -8.98
C TRP A 89 -8.46 -4.97 -9.86
N ARG A 90 -7.55 -4.38 -10.65
CA ARG A 90 -6.61 -5.15 -11.50
C ARG A 90 -5.58 -5.93 -10.67
N PRO A 91 -4.85 -5.31 -9.72
CA PRO A 91 -3.96 -6.05 -8.82
C PRO A 91 -4.70 -7.09 -7.97
N VAL A 92 -5.90 -6.78 -7.46
CA VAL A 92 -6.68 -7.69 -6.61
C VAL A 92 -7.13 -8.93 -7.39
N LEU A 93 -7.60 -8.77 -8.63
CA LEU A 93 -7.94 -9.92 -9.48
C LEU A 93 -6.70 -10.77 -9.82
N ALA A 94 -5.56 -10.13 -10.12
CA ALA A 94 -4.32 -10.85 -10.37
C ALA A 94 -3.82 -11.62 -9.14
N LEU A 95 -3.92 -11.02 -7.94
CA LEU A 95 -3.64 -11.68 -6.66
C LEU A 95 -4.58 -12.86 -6.42
N GLY A 96 -5.87 -12.71 -6.73
CA GLY A 96 -6.85 -13.79 -6.65
C GLY A 96 -6.47 -14.98 -7.54
N GLY A 97 -6.09 -14.71 -8.79
CA GLY A 97 -5.65 -15.76 -9.72
C GLY A 97 -4.36 -16.47 -9.29
N MET A 98 -3.39 -15.71 -8.77
CA MET A 98 -2.17 -16.27 -8.17
C MET A 98 -2.50 -17.16 -6.97
N GLY A 99 -3.34 -16.68 -6.05
CA GLY A 99 -3.76 -17.43 -4.86
C GLY A 99 -4.50 -18.72 -5.21
N ALA A 100 -5.41 -18.67 -6.18
CA ALA A 100 -6.11 -19.85 -6.68
C ALA A 100 -5.16 -20.88 -7.30
N THR A 101 -4.14 -20.41 -8.04
CA THR A 101 -3.12 -21.27 -8.65
C THR A 101 -2.26 -21.96 -7.58
N ILE A 102 -1.77 -21.20 -6.60
CA ILE A 102 -0.97 -21.75 -5.50
C ILE A 102 -1.79 -22.75 -4.69
N TYR A 103 -3.04 -22.43 -4.37
CA TYR A 103 -3.94 -23.31 -3.62
C TYR A 103 -4.23 -24.60 -4.40
N GLY A 104 -4.58 -24.50 -5.68
CA GLY A 104 -4.83 -25.67 -6.52
C GLY A 104 -3.62 -26.60 -6.63
N LEU A 105 -2.42 -26.03 -6.80
CA LEU A 105 -1.19 -26.81 -6.87
C LEU A 105 -0.82 -27.44 -5.51
N ALA A 106 -1.09 -26.75 -4.41
CA ALA A 106 -0.89 -27.29 -3.07
C ALA A 106 -1.82 -28.48 -2.78
N VAL A 107 -3.08 -28.44 -3.24
CA VAL A 107 -4.05 -29.55 -3.09
C VAL A 107 -3.61 -30.80 -3.85
N ILE A 108 -2.93 -30.63 -5.00
CA ILE A 108 -2.38 -31.74 -5.80
C ILE A 108 -1.08 -32.30 -5.19
N GLY A 109 -0.59 -31.73 -4.09
CA GLY A 109 0.60 -32.18 -3.39
C GLY A 109 1.92 -31.74 -4.03
N LEU A 110 1.88 -30.77 -4.95
CA LEU A 110 3.11 -30.18 -5.50
C LEU A 110 3.81 -29.31 -4.46
N SER A 111 5.13 -29.14 -4.64
CA SER A 111 5.92 -28.29 -3.76
C SER A 111 5.45 -26.83 -3.82
N VAL A 112 5.36 -26.20 -2.65
CA VAL A 112 4.94 -24.81 -2.50
C VAL A 112 5.81 -23.86 -3.34
N TRP A 113 7.10 -24.17 -3.51
CA TRP A 113 8.02 -23.39 -4.32
C TRP A 113 7.65 -23.35 -5.81
N LEU A 114 7.20 -24.48 -6.38
CA LEU A 114 6.68 -24.51 -7.74
C LEU A 114 5.36 -23.75 -7.85
N GLY A 115 4.51 -23.86 -6.83
CA GLY A 115 3.27 -23.09 -6.72
C GLY A 115 3.53 -21.58 -6.75
N VAL A 116 4.50 -21.10 -5.98
CA VAL A 116 4.91 -19.69 -5.97
C VAL A 116 5.44 -19.26 -7.34
N GLY A 117 6.34 -20.03 -7.95
CA GLY A 117 6.89 -19.72 -9.27
C GLY A 117 5.81 -19.59 -10.35
N LEU A 118 4.89 -20.55 -10.41
CA LEU A 118 3.74 -20.51 -11.34
C LEU A 118 2.78 -19.37 -10.99
N GLY A 119 2.55 -19.13 -9.70
CA GLY A 119 1.72 -18.03 -9.22
C GLY A 119 2.22 -16.66 -9.67
N TRP A 120 3.53 -16.42 -9.67
CA TRP A 120 4.15 -15.20 -10.21
C TRP A 120 3.88 -15.01 -11.71
N ILE A 121 3.97 -16.09 -12.49
CA ILE A 121 3.69 -16.07 -13.93
C ILE A 121 2.21 -15.76 -14.17
N VAL A 122 1.31 -16.41 -13.42
CA VAL A 122 -0.14 -16.18 -13.51
C VAL A 122 -0.50 -14.75 -13.10
N TYR A 123 0.09 -14.23 -12.02
CA TYR A 123 -0.10 -12.83 -11.62
C TYR A 123 0.28 -11.88 -12.75
N GLY A 124 1.49 -12.03 -13.31
CA GLY A 124 1.98 -11.19 -14.40
C GLY A 124 1.10 -11.27 -15.64
N LEU A 125 0.67 -12.48 -16.02
CA LEU A 125 -0.20 -12.71 -17.17
C LEU A 125 -1.57 -12.06 -16.98
N ILE A 126 -2.24 -12.29 -15.85
CA ILE A 126 -3.54 -11.69 -15.55
C ILE A 126 -3.41 -10.17 -15.51
N PHE A 127 -2.39 -9.64 -14.82
CA PHE A 127 -2.18 -8.21 -14.73
C PHE A 127 -1.93 -7.56 -16.10
N TRP A 128 -1.16 -8.21 -16.98
CA TRP A 128 -0.95 -7.78 -18.35
C TRP A 128 -2.22 -7.82 -19.19
N LEU A 129 -3.00 -8.92 -19.11
CA LEU A 129 -4.27 -9.09 -19.83
C LEU A 129 -5.33 -8.07 -19.39
N LEU A 130 -5.39 -7.75 -18.09
CA LEU A 130 -6.27 -6.71 -17.54
C LEU A 130 -5.85 -5.29 -17.94
N GLY A 131 -4.80 -5.14 -18.75
CA GLY A 131 -4.31 -3.85 -19.20
C GLY A 131 -3.63 -3.06 -18.08
N GLY A 132 -3.14 -3.71 -17.02
CA GLY A 132 -2.37 -3.07 -15.95
C GLY A 132 -1.13 -2.34 -16.48
N LEU A 133 -0.61 -2.76 -17.64
CA LEU A 133 0.51 -2.14 -18.34
C LEU A 133 0.08 -1.29 -19.56
N ARG A 134 -1.22 -1.01 -19.75
CA ARG A 134 -1.76 -0.24 -20.90
C ARG A 134 -2.36 1.10 -20.46
N GLY A 135 -1.59 1.89 -19.70
CA GLY A 135 -1.96 3.23 -19.28
C GLY A 135 -1.14 4.32 -19.99
N GLU A 136 -1.65 5.56 -19.97
CA GLU A 136 -0.91 6.75 -20.43
C GLU A 136 0.45 6.86 -19.73
N ASP A 137 0.53 6.47 -18.46
CA ASP A 137 1.77 6.40 -17.69
C ASP A 137 2.79 5.43 -18.31
N MET A 138 2.35 4.26 -18.75
CA MET A 138 3.24 3.28 -19.41
C MET A 138 3.69 3.78 -20.79
N ALA A 139 2.84 4.54 -21.49
CA ALA A 139 3.24 5.17 -22.75
C ALA A 139 4.36 6.20 -22.55
N VAL A 140 4.35 6.95 -21.44
CA VAL A 140 5.45 7.84 -21.06
C VAL A 140 6.73 7.06 -20.76
N VAL A 141 6.64 5.97 -19.99
CA VAL A 141 7.78 5.10 -19.67
C VAL A 141 8.37 4.47 -20.95
N LEU A 142 7.52 3.95 -21.83
CA LEU A 142 7.93 3.36 -23.11
C LEU A 142 8.59 4.39 -24.04
N ARG A 143 8.17 5.65 -23.99
CA ARG A 143 8.80 6.76 -24.73
C ARG A 143 10.12 7.22 -24.12
N ALA A 144 10.28 7.09 -22.79
CA ALA A 144 11.52 7.41 -22.09
C ALA A 144 12.58 6.30 -22.23
N LEU A 145 12.18 5.08 -22.55
CA LEU A 145 13.11 4.00 -22.86
C LEU A 145 13.84 4.30 -24.18
N PRO A 146 15.18 4.13 -24.25
CA PRO A 146 15.98 4.42 -25.45
C PRO A 146 15.74 3.44 -26.62
N ILE A 147 14.64 2.69 -26.59
CA ILE A 147 14.28 1.66 -27.57
C ILE A 147 13.61 2.28 -28.82
N GLY A 148 13.23 3.57 -28.76
CA GLY A 148 12.56 4.31 -29.83
C GLY A 148 13.35 5.45 -30.48
N ARG A 149 14.68 5.51 -30.34
CA ARG A 149 15.52 6.37 -31.20
C ARG A 149 16.02 5.57 -32.40
N LYS A 150 15.15 5.36 -33.39
CA LYS A 150 15.54 5.14 -34.79
C LYS A 150 14.61 5.97 -35.67
#